data_AF-A0A9N9GDB8-F1
#
_entry.id   AF-A0A9N9GDB8-F1
#
_cell.length_a   1.000
_cell.length_b   1.000
_cell.length_c   1.000
_cell.angle_alpha   90.00
_cell.angle_beta   90.00
_cell.angle_gamma   90.00
#
_symmetry.space_group_name_H-M   'P 1'
#
loop_
_entity.id
_entity.type
_entity.pdbx_description
1 polymer ?
#
loop_
_entity_poly.entity_id
_entity_poly.type
_entity_poly.pdbx_seq_one_letter_code
_entity_poly.pdbx_strand_id
1 'polypeptide(L)'
;MNQKITFATILVAFSAFFIYFTDASPIGLSPRQPGSVAYCDFTNDVTGRITITELWSGSVRITGQFNTGFPDRTSKYEYQLSGEERGEIESDIIFPPGTAPFQCDYKDKTVKINMLFDVIHVMKECIM
;
A
#
# COMPACT_ATOMS: atom_id res chain seq x y z
N MET A 1 -42.24 33.57 -18.16
CA MET A 1 -40.86 33.22 -18.53
C MET A 1 -40.08 32.64 -17.32
N ASN A 2 -40.70 31.78 -16.49
CA ASN A 2 -40.05 31.23 -15.27
C ASN A 2 -39.87 29.71 -15.34
N GLN A 3 -40.79 28.99 -15.98
CA GLN A 3 -40.79 27.51 -15.99
C GLN A 3 -39.58 26.89 -16.72
N LYS A 4 -39.08 27.55 -17.78
CA LYS A 4 -37.90 27.10 -18.53
C LYS A 4 -36.59 27.25 -17.73
N ILE A 5 -36.50 28.30 -16.91
CA ILE A 5 -35.31 28.55 -16.07
C ILE A 5 -35.28 27.54 -14.91
N THR A 6 -36.43 27.28 -14.28
CA THR A 6 -36.55 26.28 -13.21
C THR A 6 -36.20 24.87 -13.68
N PHE A 7 -36.59 24.50 -14.90
CA PHE A 7 -36.26 23.18 -15.44
C PHE A 7 -34.75 23.03 -15.70
N ALA A 8 -34.10 24.06 -16.24
CA ALA A 8 -32.66 24.05 -16.49
C ALA A 8 -31.85 23.97 -15.19
N THR A 9 -32.25 24.70 -14.14
CA THR A 9 -31.56 24.66 -12.84
C THR A 9 -31.72 23.31 -12.14
N ILE A 10 -32.90 22.67 -12.22
CA ILE A 10 -33.10 21.32 -11.69
C ILE A 10 -32.22 20.32 -12.44
N LEU A 11 -32.14 20.40 -13.76
CA LEU A 11 -31.32 19.50 -14.58
C LEU A 11 -29.84 19.60 -14.19
N VAL A 12 -29.32 20.82 -14.07
CA VAL A 12 -27.92 21.08 -13.69
C VAL A 12 -27.62 20.54 -12.29
N ALA A 13 -28.51 20.77 -11.33
CA ALA A 13 -28.38 20.23 -9.97
C ALA A 13 -28.40 18.69 -9.96
N PHE A 14 -29.27 18.07 -10.75
CA PHE A 14 -29.35 16.62 -10.87
C PHE A 14 -28.11 16.01 -11.52
N SER A 15 -27.54 16.65 -12.55
CA SER A 15 -26.29 16.21 -13.17
C SER A 15 -25.08 16.35 -12.24
N ALA A 16 -25.00 17.43 -11.45
CA ALA A 16 -23.94 17.58 -10.45
C ALA A 16 -24.05 16.51 -9.34
N PHE A 17 -25.28 16.15 -8.95
CA PHE A 17 -25.55 15.08 -7.99
C PHE A 17 -25.07 13.71 -8.51
N PHE A 18 -25.32 13.38 -9.77
CA PHE A 18 -24.86 12.13 -10.38
C PHE A 18 -23.33 12.05 -10.52
N ILE A 19 -22.66 13.16 -10.84
CA ILE A 19 -21.19 13.21 -10.90
C ILE A 19 -20.57 12.99 -9.51
N TYR A 20 -21.14 13.61 -8.47
CA TYR A 20 -20.68 13.41 -7.09
C TYR A 20 -20.86 11.98 -6.58
N PHE A 21 -21.91 11.28 -7.02
CA PHE A 21 -22.14 9.86 -6.67
C PHE A 21 -21.32 8.88 -7.51
N THR A 22 -20.84 9.27 -8.69
CA THR A 22 -20.06 8.38 -9.58
C THR A 22 -18.56 8.44 -9.33
N ASP A 23 -18.06 9.47 -8.63
CA ASP A 23 -16.65 9.54 -8.17
C ASP A 23 -16.34 8.63 -6.98
N ALA A 24 -17.35 7.93 -6.46
CA ALA A 24 -17.15 6.76 -5.62
C ALA A 24 -16.87 5.55 -6.52
N SER A 25 -15.72 5.49 -7.18
CA SER A 25 -15.15 4.20 -7.54
C SER A 25 -14.46 3.67 -6.28
N PRO A 26 -15.15 2.89 -5.42
CA PRO A 26 -14.58 2.46 -4.18
C PRO A 26 -13.55 1.40 -4.58
N ILE A 27 -12.36 1.50 -4.02
CA ILE A 27 -11.36 0.43 -4.06
C ILE A 27 -11.98 -0.94 -3.67
N GLY A 28 -13.10 -0.92 -2.94
CA GLY A 28 -13.97 -2.07 -2.60
C GLY A 28 -14.85 -2.69 -3.71
N LEU A 29 -14.90 -2.16 -4.94
CA LEU A 29 -15.60 -2.80 -6.07
C LEU A 29 -14.69 -3.56 -7.04
N SER A 30 -13.38 -3.53 -6.83
CA SER A 30 -12.47 -4.39 -7.59
C SER A 30 -12.80 -5.87 -7.25
N PRO A 31 -12.96 -6.76 -8.26
CA PRO A 31 -13.27 -8.16 -7.99
C PRO A 31 -12.17 -8.77 -7.13
N ARG A 32 -12.50 -9.03 -5.85
CA ARG A 32 -11.61 -9.70 -4.91
C ARG A 32 -11.40 -11.14 -5.35
N GLN A 33 -10.16 -11.60 -5.26
CA GLN A 33 -9.78 -12.96 -5.62
C GLN A 33 -8.96 -13.56 -4.48
N PRO A 34 -9.63 -14.02 -3.39
CA PRO A 34 -8.96 -14.67 -2.28
C PRO A 34 -8.06 -15.81 -2.77
N GLY A 35 -6.84 -15.87 -2.24
CA GLY A 35 -5.81 -16.81 -2.71
C GLY A 35 -4.99 -16.30 -3.89
N SER A 36 -5.26 -15.10 -4.43
CA SER A 36 -4.34 -14.40 -5.32
C SER A 36 -3.05 -14.06 -4.59
N VAL A 37 -1.91 -14.26 -5.25
CA VAL A 37 -0.58 -14.03 -4.69
C VAL A 37 0.24 -13.17 -5.65
N ALA A 38 0.91 -12.16 -5.11
CA ALA A 38 1.97 -11.42 -5.78
C ALA A 38 3.25 -11.52 -4.96
N TYR A 39 4.40 -11.35 -5.61
CA TYR A 39 5.69 -11.31 -4.93
C TYR A 39 6.55 -10.19 -5.50
N CYS A 40 7.41 -9.65 -4.64
CA CYS A 40 8.42 -8.66 -4.98
C CYS A 40 9.78 -9.19 -4.53
N ASP A 41 10.69 -9.38 -5.48
CA ASP A 41 12.04 -9.83 -5.25
C ASP A 41 13.00 -8.64 -5.25
N PHE A 42 13.73 -8.50 -4.14
CA PHE A 42 14.77 -7.50 -3.97
C PHE A 42 16.11 -8.16 -4.28
N THR A 43 16.87 -7.59 -5.22
CA THR A 43 18.09 -8.20 -5.77
C THR A 43 19.31 -7.29 -5.74
N ASN A 44 19.17 -6.07 -5.21
CA ASN A 44 20.23 -5.06 -5.16
C ASN A 44 20.80 -4.95 -3.73
N ASP A 45 21.01 -3.74 -3.23
CA ASP A 45 21.58 -3.45 -1.91
C ASP A 45 20.82 -4.15 -0.76
N VAL A 46 19.49 -4.20 -0.89
CA VAL A 46 18.62 -5.05 -0.08
C VAL A 46 18.30 -6.29 -0.91
N THR A 47 18.51 -7.48 -0.33
CA THR A 47 18.06 -8.74 -0.95
C THR A 47 17.03 -9.43 -0.10
N GLY A 48 16.01 -10.03 -0.73
CA GLY A 48 14.91 -10.64 -0.01
C GLY A 48 13.69 -10.82 -0.88
N ARG A 49 12.62 -11.34 -0.27
CA ARG A 49 11.33 -11.52 -0.93
C ARG A 49 10.23 -11.03 -0.01
N ILE A 50 9.32 -10.26 -0.59
CA ILE A 50 8.02 -9.99 -0.01
C ILE A 50 6.99 -10.78 -0.82
N THR A 51 6.08 -11.45 -0.12
CA THR A 51 4.93 -12.17 -0.66
C THR A 51 3.66 -11.50 -0.15
N ILE A 52 2.74 -11.24 -1.06
CA ILE A 52 1.51 -10.51 -0.82
C ILE A 52 0.37 -11.45 -1.19
N THR A 53 -0.48 -11.81 -0.23
CA THR A 53 -1.57 -12.78 -0.41
C THR A 53 -2.91 -12.14 -0.09
N GLU A 54 -3.87 -12.25 -1.00
CA GLU A 54 -5.24 -11.79 -0.76
C GLU A 54 -6.00 -12.79 0.12
N LEU A 55 -6.54 -12.31 1.24
CA LEU A 55 -7.29 -13.11 2.20
C LEU A 55 -8.80 -12.96 2.00
N TRP A 56 -9.55 -13.98 2.42
CA TRP A 56 -11.02 -14.00 2.42
C TRP A 56 -11.65 -12.89 3.28
N SER A 57 -10.92 -12.39 4.27
CA SER A 57 -11.33 -11.32 5.19
C SER A 57 -11.38 -9.93 4.55
N GLY A 58 -11.06 -9.80 3.26
CA GLY A 58 -10.96 -8.47 2.63
C GLY A 58 -9.72 -7.70 3.02
N SER A 59 -8.69 -8.42 3.44
CA SER A 59 -7.37 -7.92 3.76
C SER A 59 -6.34 -8.57 2.87
N VAL A 60 -5.21 -7.91 2.73
CA VAL A 60 -4.03 -8.46 2.10
C VAL A 60 -3.00 -8.74 3.19
N ARG A 61 -2.48 -9.95 3.21
CA ARG A 61 -1.38 -10.36 4.08
C ARG A 61 -0.07 -10.19 3.34
N ILE A 62 0.85 -9.48 3.96
CA ILE A 62 2.20 -9.29 3.47
C ILE A 62 3.12 -10.08 4.40
N THR A 63 3.85 -11.03 3.83
CA THR A 63 4.91 -11.77 4.52
C THR A 63 6.22 -11.51 3.83
N GLY A 64 7.31 -11.46 4.57
CA GLY A 64 8.60 -11.22 3.95
C GLY A 64 9.78 -11.53 4.83
N GLN A 65 10.94 -11.59 4.20
CA GLN A 65 12.22 -11.65 4.85
C GLN A 65 13.26 -11.02 3.93
N PHE A 66 14.13 -10.20 4.51
CA PHE A 66 15.33 -9.71 3.84
C PHE A 66 16.56 -10.48 4.34
N ASN A 67 17.39 -10.90 3.40
CA ASN A 67 18.63 -11.63 3.66
C ASN A 67 19.83 -10.68 3.81
N THR A 68 19.79 -9.53 3.14
CA THR A 68 20.85 -8.50 3.19
C THR A 68 20.26 -7.08 3.16
N GLY A 69 21.09 -6.06 3.42
CA GLY A 69 20.71 -4.64 3.33
C GLY A 69 20.50 -3.97 4.69
N PHE A 70 20.65 -4.72 5.78
CA PHE A 70 20.48 -4.25 7.15
C PHE A 70 21.79 -4.48 7.94
N PRO A 71 22.81 -3.61 7.79
CA PRO A 71 24.12 -3.80 8.42
C PRO A 71 24.09 -3.72 9.95
N ASP A 72 23.13 -3.00 10.53
CA ASP A 72 23.02 -2.78 11.97
C ASP A 72 21.58 -2.52 12.42
N ARG A 73 21.33 -2.67 13.73
CA ARG A 73 20.04 -2.39 14.39
C ARG A 73 19.88 -0.95 14.85
N THR A 74 20.95 -0.15 14.76
CA THR A 74 20.99 1.22 15.30
C THR A 74 20.50 2.25 14.29
N SER A 75 20.60 1.93 13.00
CA SER A 75 20.09 2.72 11.90
C SER A 75 18.57 2.59 11.83
N LYS A 76 17.92 3.66 11.36
CA LYS A 76 16.50 3.66 11.05
C LYS A 76 16.31 3.22 9.60
N TYR A 77 15.30 2.39 9.37
CA TYR A 77 14.95 1.91 8.04
C TYR A 77 13.48 2.16 7.81
N GLU A 78 13.14 2.59 6.60
CA GLU A 78 11.76 2.89 6.23
C GLU A 78 11.36 2.04 5.02
N TYR A 79 10.06 1.76 4.93
CA TYR A 79 9.46 1.16 3.76
C TYR A 79 8.36 2.08 3.23
N GLN A 80 8.13 2.02 1.93
CA GLN A 80 7.04 2.74 1.30
C GLN A 80 6.24 1.80 0.41
N LEU A 81 4.93 1.78 0.67
CA LEU A 81 3.94 1.22 -0.23
C LEU A 81 3.53 2.31 -1.23
N SER A 82 3.43 1.97 -2.50
CA SER A 82 3.01 2.92 -3.54
C SER A 82 1.65 3.55 -3.20
N GLY A 83 1.64 4.87 -3.03
CA GLY A 83 0.44 5.64 -2.67
C GLY A 83 0.16 5.73 -1.17
N GLU A 84 1.04 5.20 -0.32
CA GLU A 84 0.98 5.30 1.13
C GLU A 84 2.12 6.15 1.70
N GLU A 85 1.93 6.60 2.95
CA GLU A 85 3.00 7.19 3.73
C GLU A 85 4.09 6.16 4.05
N ARG A 86 5.29 6.66 4.36
CA ARG A 86 6.40 5.80 4.76
C ARG A 86 6.14 5.21 6.13
N GLY A 87 6.41 3.92 6.28
CA GLY A 87 6.41 3.22 7.55
C GLY A 87 7.83 2.96 8.02
N GLU A 88 8.06 3.00 9.33
CA GLU A 88 9.33 2.60 9.93
C GLU A 88 9.39 1.07 10.09
N ILE A 89 10.55 0.48 9.81
CA ILE A 89 10.85 -0.93 10.10
C ILE A 89 11.35 -0.99 11.54
N GLU A 90 10.64 -1.73 12.38
CA GLU A 90 10.99 -1.89 13.79
C GLU A 90 12.38 -2.53 13.96
N SER A 91 13.22 -1.97 14.83
CA SER A 91 14.61 -2.44 15.01
C SER A 91 14.70 -3.85 15.60
N ASP A 92 13.63 -4.36 16.19
CA ASP A 92 13.55 -5.69 16.80
C ASP A 92 13.49 -6.83 15.77
N ILE A 93 12.93 -6.56 14.59
CA ILE A 93 12.90 -7.51 13.47
C ILE A 93 14.18 -7.50 12.63
N ILE A 94 15.11 -6.57 12.89
CA ILE A 94 16.38 -6.48 12.17
C ILE A 94 17.40 -7.43 12.80
N PHE A 95 17.92 -8.37 12.02
CA PHE A 95 18.97 -9.32 12.43
C PHE A 95 20.07 -9.27 11.37
N PRO A 96 21.08 -8.40 11.55
CA PRO A 96 22.09 -8.18 10.52
C PRO A 96 22.70 -9.49 10.02
N PRO A 97 22.91 -9.64 8.70
CA PRO A 97 22.81 -8.59 7.67
C PRO A 97 21.38 -8.34 7.13
N GLY A 98 20.35 -8.98 7.67
CA GLY A 98 18.97 -8.95 7.15
C GLY A 98 17.91 -8.75 8.24
N THR A 99 16.75 -9.40 8.06
CA THR A 99 15.63 -9.36 9.01
C THR A 99 15.17 -10.76 9.39
N ALA A 100 14.47 -10.85 10.53
CA ALA A 100 13.61 -12.00 10.81
C ALA A 100 12.43 -12.02 9.82
N PRO A 101 11.80 -13.19 9.62
CA PRO A 101 10.53 -13.26 8.90
C PRO A 101 9.47 -12.40 9.59
N PHE A 102 8.78 -11.57 8.82
CA PHE A 102 7.72 -10.68 9.31
C PHE A 102 6.39 -10.93 8.58
N GLN A 103 5.30 -10.52 9.22
CA GLN A 103 3.95 -10.60 8.68
C GLN A 103 3.12 -9.40 9.12
N CYS A 104 2.42 -8.75 8.18
CA CYS A 104 1.46 -7.70 8.46
C CYS A 104 0.21 -7.84 7.58
N ASP A 105 -0.94 -7.43 8.11
CA ASP A 105 -2.24 -7.51 7.41
C ASP A 105 -2.77 -6.10 7.16
N TYR A 106 -3.00 -5.77 5.88
CA TYR A 106 -3.61 -4.49 5.47
C TYR A 106 -5.07 -4.71 5.10
N LYS A 107 -5.98 -4.02 5.78
CA LYS A 107 -7.41 -4.06 5.50
C LYS A 107 -7.75 -3.20 4.28
N ASP A 108 -8.78 -3.61 3.55
CA ASP A 108 -9.36 -2.84 2.44
C ASP A 108 -8.38 -2.57 1.27
N LYS A 109 -7.37 -3.42 1.13
CA LYS A 109 -6.45 -3.48 -0.01
C LYS A 109 -6.72 -4.73 -0.85
N THR A 110 -6.23 -4.74 -2.10
CA THR A 110 -6.28 -5.91 -3.00
C THR A 110 -4.95 -6.08 -3.71
N VAL A 111 -4.65 -7.31 -4.17
CA VAL A 111 -3.39 -7.61 -4.86
C VAL A 111 -3.28 -6.93 -6.23
N LYS A 112 -4.43 -6.55 -6.83
CA LYS A 112 -4.51 -5.91 -8.16
C LYS A 112 -4.15 -4.42 -8.15
N ILE A 113 -4.13 -3.77 -6.99
CA ILE A 113 -3.55 -2.44 -6.88
C ILE A 113 -2.05 -2.64 -7.07
N ASN A 114 -1.43 -1.87 -7.97
CA ASN A 114 0.03 -1.84 -8.16
C ASN A 114 0.73 -1.48 -6.84
N MET A 115 0.84 -2.44 -5.94
CA MET A 115 1.61 -2.31 -4.71
C MET A 115 3.07 -2.48 -5.11
N LEU A 116 3.64 -1.40 -5.63
CA LEU A 116 5.09 -1.24 -5.62
C LEU A 116 5.48 -1.14 -4.15
N PHE A 117 6.28 -2.09 -3.69
CA PHE A 117 6.83 -2.10 -2.35
C PHE A 117 8.29 -1.69 -2.48
N ASP A 118 8.60 -0.47 -2.07
CA ASP A 118 9.96 0.04 -2.11
C ASP A 118 10.52 0.09 -0.69
N VAL A 119 11.69 -0.51 -0.48
CA VAL A 119 12.46 -0.30 0.74
C VAL A 119 13.34 0.92 0.50
N ILE A 120 13.03 2.01 1.18
CA ILE A 120 13.78 3.24 1.06
C ILE A 120 14.78 3.28 2.21
N HIS A 121 16.06 3.18 1.88
CA HIS A 121 17.11 3.44 2.86
C HIS A 121 17.09 4.93 3.22
N VAL A 122 16.41 5.30 4.30
CA VAL A 122 16.47 6.67 4.83
C VAL A 122 17.68 6.77 5.75
N MET A 123 18.71 7.41 5.19
CA MET A 123 19.85 8.07 5.82
C MET A 123 20.10 7.80 7.30
N LYS A 124 21.31 7.29 7.57
CA LYS A 124 22.07 7.55 8.80
C LYS A 124 21.94 9.03 9.19
N GLU A 125 21.14 9.34 10.20
CA GLU A 125 21.48 10.45 11.06
C GLU A 125 22.75 10.04 11.81
N CYS A 126 23.90 10.39 11.23
CA CYS A 126 25.13 10.54 11.99
C CYS A 126 24.88 11.64 13.02
N ILE A 127 24.39 11.24 14.20
CA ILE A 127 24.50 12.07 15.39
C ILE A 127 25.99 12.04 15.76
N MET A 128 26.68 13.14 15.45
CA MET A 128 28.00 13.48 16.00
C MET A 128 27.89 13.73 17.51
#